data_AF-A0A7M7KWZ9-F1
#
_entry.id   AF-A0A7M7KWZ9-F1
#
_cell.length_a   1.000
_cell.length_b   1.000
_cell.length_c   1.000
_cell.angle_alpha   90.00
_cell.angle_beta   90.00
_cell.angle_gamma   90.00
#
_symmetry.space_group_name_H-M   'P 1'
#
loop_
_entity.id
_entity.type
_entity.pdbx_description
1 polymer ?
#
loop_
_entity_poly.entity_id
_entity_poly.type
_entity_poly.pdbx_seq_one_letter_code
_entity_poly.pdbx_strand_id
1 'polypeptide(L)'
;MVSPSRSSTEEIEARLGARDSIMEPSIFSTLKDFLQAGGDPERAVEMLIGNYHAVAQTANLLAEWLIMSGMEINQVQSLVESQLENMLVRHFEPSKADAAIFGGEGETPAWLAQMIDHPAWRKLIYRLAEEYPDCLMLNFTIKLISDAGFQAEITSISTASQQLEVFSRVLRTALSGCLEKPPDEDRLNELAKLIGHGEHTYLYAQCLLHALSLEGMSRGGASAKRLAHEIRKRSRPTRDTTPIAMTLSGALKKHPKACQAMAAMLSKNALNPADVTILYNLYKSNDPPPVDLIREPTLLELLLDTLFKPGSRINPDHKPKYIFLLAYAASVFEQTTKKGPRRAPVLNKDELSRTQESIEQMCSICAEPKICDLATLYDCVQLPVMALAAIHWARTRKLQVIYLRCKKVPTLWRSLSSMPLKFRALMEETHSKHWLTCTIHHSHYALYAVHQI
;
A
#
# COMPACT_ATOMS: atom_id res chain seq x y z
N MET A 1 61.23 25.18 -11.35
CA MET A 1 60.54 26.05 -10.39
C MET A 1 59.44 26.77 -11.15
N VAL A 2 58.24 26.22 -11.13
CA VAL A 2 57.05 26.83 -11.74
C VAL A 2 56.46 27.74 -10.68
N SER A 3 56.48 29.04 -10.92
CA SER A 3 55.76 30.03 -10.11
C SER A 3 54.28 29.65 -10.05
N PRO A 4 53.65 29.54 -8.85
CA PRO A 4 52.22 29.30 -8.76
C PRO A 4 51.48 30.47 -9.42
N SER A 5 50.41 30.18 -10.15
CA SER A 5 49.60 31.18 -10.81
C SER A 5 49.02 32.15 -9.77
N ARG A 6 49.36 33.44 -9.88
CA ARG A 6 48.91 34.53 -8.96
C ARG A 6 47.39 34.55 -8.69
N SER A 7 46.58 34.02 -9.62
CA SER A 7 45.13 33.89 -9.45
C SER A 7 44.72 32.94 -8.31
N SER A 8 45.48 31.88 -8.05
CA SER A 8 45.17 30.91 -7.00
C SER A 8 45.44 31.45 -5.58
N THR A 9 46.48 32.27 -5.43
CA THR A 9 46.83 32.91 -4.15
C THR A 9 45.83 34.00 -3.76
N GLU A 10 45.35 34.81 -4.72
CA GLU A 10 44.36 35.86 -4.46
C GLU A 10 43.00 35.29 -4.05
N GLU A 11 42.58 34.16 -4.63
CA GLU A 11 41.35 33.46 -4.22
C GLU A 11 41.46 32.85 -2.81
N ILE A 12 42.62 32.32 -2.45
CA ILE A 12 42.88 31.78 -1.10
C ILE A 12 42.92 32.92 -0.07
N GLU A 13 43.55 34.06 -0.40
CA GLU A 13 43.53 35.27 0.43
C GLU A 13 42.10 35.79 0.63
N ALA A 14 41.28 35.84 -0.42
CA ALA A 14 39.88 36.25 -0.32
C ALA A 14 39.07 35.31 0.60
N ARG A 15 39.34 34.00 0.58
CA ARG A 15 38.70 33.02 1.47
C ARG A 15 39.15 33.17 2.93
N LEU A 16 40.44 33.43 3.18
CA LEU A 16 40.96 33.67 4.53
C LEU A 16 40.47 35.01 5.11
N GLY A 17 40.31 36.02 4.26
CA GLY A 17 39.78 37.33 4.62
C GLY A 17 38.25 37.40 4.71
N ALA A 18 37.55 36.30 4.46
CA ALA A 18 36.11 36.25 4.60
C ALA A 18 35.69 36.39 6.08
N ARG A 19 34.51 36.98 6.31
CA ARG A 19 33.97 37.17 7.66
C ARG A 19 33.83 35.84 8.39
N ASP A 20 34.36 35.77 9.61
CA ASP A 20 34.34 34.57 10.45
C ASP A 20 34.95 33.31 9.80
N SER A 21 35.85 33.48 8.81
CA SER A 21 36.52 32.37 8.11
C SER A 21 37.24 31.39 9.04
N ILE A 22 37.69 31.86 10.20
CA ILE A 22 38.29 31.01 11.25
C ILE A 22 37.35 29.92 11.78
N MET A 23 36.03 30.10 11.66
CA MET A 23 35.01 29.16 12.12
C MET A 23 34.58 28.18 11.01
N GLU A 24 35.05 28.36 9.77
CA GLU A 24 34.71 27.48 8.65
C GLU A 24 35.46 26.13 8.76
N PRO A 25 34.80 25.00 8.49
CA PRO A 25 35.42 23.67 8.61
C PRO A 25 36.60 23.46 7.64
N SER A 26 36.67 24.23 6.55
CA SER A 26 37.74 24.16 5.55
C SER A 26 38.95 25.05 5.87
N ILE A 27 39.02 25.68 7.04
CA ILE A 27 40.09 26.63 7.36
C ILE A 27 41.47 25.97 7.36
N PHE A 28 41.59 24.75 7.89
CA PHE A 28 42.87 24.04 7.96
C PHE A 28 43.42 23.66 6.58
N SER A 29 42.56 23.22 5.65
CA SER A 29 42.98 22.95 4.28
C SER A 29 43.37 24.24 3.58
N THR A 30 42.58 25.30 3.76
CA THR A 30 42.83 26.62 3.15
C THR A 30 44.14 27.22 3.65
N LEU A 31 44.44 27.10 4.95
CA LEU A 31 45.72 27.51 5.53
C LEU A 31 46.90 26.70 5.00
N LYS A 32 46.73 25.38 4.87
CA LYS A 32 47.76 24.50 4.31
C LYS A 32 48.08 24.88 2.86
N ASP A 33 47.05 25.13 2.06
CA ASP A 33 47.19 25.52 0.65
C ASP A 33 47.85 26.91 0.53
N PHE A 34 47.48 27.86 1.40
CA PHE A 34 48.09 29.19 1.47
C PHE A 34 49.59 29.14 1.78
N LEU A 35 49.97 28.35 2.80
CA LEU A 35 51.38 28.18 3.19
C LEU A 35 52.18 27.44 2.12
N GLN A 36 51.58 26.45 1.43
CA GLN A 36 52.21 25.73 0.32
C GLN A 36 52.40 26.61 -0.92
N ALA A 37 51.54 27.61 -1.12
CA ALA A 37 51.67 28.60 -2.19
C ALA A 37 52.72 29.69 -1.90
N GLY A 38 53.39 29.64 -0.73
CA GLY A 38 54.40 30.61 -0.33
C GLY A 38 53.82 31.86 0.34
N GLY A 39 52.58 31.79 0.84
CA GLY A 39 51.95 32.85 1.62
C GLY A 39 52.62 33.05 2.99
N ASP A 40 52.64 34.29 3.46
CA ASP A 40 53.25 34.67 4.73
C ASP A 40 52.33 34.33 5.93
N PRO A 41 52.77 33.49 6.90
CA PRO A 41 51.95 33.09 8.04
C PRO A 41 51.47 34.27 8.90
N GLU A 42 52.26 35.34 9.06
CA GLU A 42 51.86 36.50 9.86
C GLU A 42 50.64 37.19 9.25
N ARG A 43 50.67 37.36 7.93
CA ARG A 43 49.57 37.94 7.17
C ARG A 43 48.30 37.08 7.24
N ALA A 44 48.40 35.75 7.21
CA ALA A 44 47.25 34.87 7.39
C ALA A 44 46.60 35.05 8.78
N VAL A 45 47.42 35.19 9.83
CA VAL A 45 46.94 35.43 11.19
C VAL A 45 46.25 36.79 11.29
N GLU A 46 46.85 37.85 10.74
CA GLU A 46 46.24 39.18 10.72
C GLU A 46 44.89 39.18 9.99
N MET A 47 44.79 38.49 8.85
CA MET A 47 43.55 38.38 8.09
C MET A 47 42.47 37.62 8.83
N LEU A 48 42.81 36.53 9.54
CA LEU A 48 41.84 35.76 10.31
C LEU A 48 41.36 36.49 11.56
N ILE A 49 42.27 37.13 12.29
CA ILE A 49 41.93 37.90 13.50
C ILE A 49 41.12 39.15 13.10
N GLY A 50 41.56 39.88 12.07
CA GLY A 50 40.93 41.11 11.63
C GLY A 50 39.50 40.93 11.12
N ASN A 51 39.15 39.74 10.62
CA ASN A 51 37.83 39.42 10.08
C ASN A 51 36.97 38.52 10.99
N TYR A 52 37.42 38.21 12.20
CA TYR A 52 36.64 37.48 13.19
C TYR A 52 35.65 38.41 13.91
N HIS A 53 34.36 38.18 13.71
CA HIS A 53 33.25 38.93 14.27
C HIS A 53 32.44 38.14 15.31
N ALA A 54 32.83 36.89 15.59
CA ALA A 54 32.26 36.04 16.62
C ALA A 54 30.73 35.89 16.53
N VAL A 55 30.19 35.81 15.32
CA VAL A 55 28.73 35.78 15.10
C VAL A 55 28.08 34.57 15.78
N ALA A 56 28.71 33.40 15.70
CA ALA A 56 28.22 32.18 16.33
C ALA A 56 28.23 32.28 17.87
N GLN A 57 29.29 32.83 18.45
CA GLN A 57 29.42 33.03 19.90
C GLN A 57 28.41 34.07 20.40
N THR A 58 28.17 35.12 19.62
CA THR A 58 27.15 36.14 19.94
C THR A 58 25.75 35.54 19.93
N ALA A 59 25.45 34.63 19.00
CA ALA A 59 24.17 33.91 18.98
C ALA A 59 23.99 33.03 20.23
N ASN A 60 25.04 32.33 20.68
CA ASN A 60 24.99 31.55 21.92
C ASN A 60 24.77 32.44 23.15
N LEU A 61 25.45 33.58 23.22
CA LEU A 61 25.27 34.54 24.32
C LEU A 61 23.84 35.11 24.35
N LEU A 62 23.28 35.42 23.18
CA LEU A 62 21.88 35.83 23.07
C LEU A 62 20.92 34.72 23.55
N ALA A 63 21.20 33.46 23.21
CA ALA A 63 20.41 32.33 23.71
C ALA A 63 20.47 32.22 25.24
N GLU A 64 21.65 32.40 25.85
CA GLU A 64 21.81 32.43 27.30
C GLU A 64 21.04 33.61 27.94
N TRP A 65 21.08 34.79 27.33
CA TRP A 65 20.32 35.96 27.81
C TRP A 65 18.81 35.74 27.73
N LEU A 66 18.32 35.04 26.69
CA LEU A 66 16.92 34.66 26.59
C LEU A 66 16.52 33.73 27.74
N ILE A 67 17.36 32.76 28.10
CA ILE A 67 17.15 31.90 29.27
C ILE A 67 17.13 32.74 30.56
N MET A 68 18.08 33.65 30.73
CA MET A 68 18.14 34.54 31.90
C MET A 68 16.94 35.48 32.04
N SER A 69 16.35 35.89 30.91
CA SER A 69 15.16 36.75 30.89
C SER A 69 13.84 36.01 31.20
N GLY A 70 13.91 34.70 31.46
CA GLY A 70 12.80 33.89 31.94
C GLY A 70 12.18 32.97 30.89
N MET A 71 12.78 32.85 29.69
CA MET A 71 12.36 31.82 28.74
C MET A 71 12.84 30.44 29.18
N GLU A 72 12.01 29.42 28.98
CA GLU A 72 12.42 28.05 29.24
C GLU A 72 13.49 27.60 28.23
N ILE A 73 14.46 26.82 28.71
CA ILE A 73 15.58 26.30 27.91
C ILE A 73 15.07 25.57 26.65
N ASN A 74 14.02 24.76 26.80
CA ASN A 74 13.42 24.01 25.69
C ASN A 74 12.84 24.95 24.61
N GLN A 75 12.29 26.09 25.01
CA GLN A 75 11.73 27.07 24.07
C GLN A 75 12.84 27.77 23.29
N VAL A 76 13.91 28.18 23.98
CA VAL A 76 15.09 28.79 23.34
C VAL A 76 15.75 27.80 22.37
N GLN A 77 15.91 26.54 22.78
CA GLN A 77 16.44 25.49 21.91
C GLN A 77 15.57 25.30 20.66
N SER A 78 14.24 25.20 20.82
CA SER A 78 13.31 25.05 19.69
C SER A 78 13.35 26.25 18.73
N LEU A 79 13.56 27.47 19.25
CA LEU A 79 13.69 28.70 18.46
C LEU A 79 14.95 28.64 17.58
N VAL A 80 16.09 28.26 18.18
CA VAL A 80 17.36 28.12 17.46
C VAL A 80 17.26 27.01 16.42
N GLU A 81 16.72 25.85 16.78
CA GLU A 81 16.51 24.71 15.86
C GLU A 81 15.62 25.11 14.68
N SER A 82 14.49 25.81 14.92
CA SER A 82 13.59 26.26 13.86
C SER A 82 14.25 27.27 12.91
N GLN A 83 15.08 28.17 13.45
CA GLN A 83 15.77 29.14 12.62
C GLN A 83 16.88 28.51 11.79
N LEU A 84 17.62 27.54 12.36
CA LEU A 84 18.58 26.73 11.62
C LEU A 84 17.89 25.92 10.52
N GLU A 85 16.72 25.32 10.80
CA GLU A 85 15.90 24.63 9.80
C GLU A 85 15.59 25.55 8.62
N ASN A 86 15.09 26.77 8.89
CA ASN A 86 14.77 27.75 7.85
C ASN A 86 15.98 28.18 7.03
N MET A 87 17.14 28.35 7.68
CA MET A 87 18.39 28.68 6.99
C MET A 87 18.84 27.55 6.09
N LEU A 88 18.79 26.31 6.59
CA LEU A 88 19.18 25.13 5.81
C LEU A 88 18.27 24.99 4.59
N VAL A 89 16.95 25.07 4.72
CA VAL A 89 16.02 24.99 3.59
C VAL A 89 16.31 26.08 2.54
N ARG A 90 16.64 27.30 2.95
CA ARG A 90 16.90 28.43 2.02
C ARG A 90 18.21 28.33 1.26
N HIS A 91 19.24 27.75 1.89
CA HIS A 91 20.60 27.75 1.36
C HIS A 91 21.10 26.35 1.00
N PHE A 92 20.22 25.34 1.01
CA PHE A 92 20.60 23.98 0.66
C PHE A 92 20.94 23.89 -0.83
N GLU A 93 22.17 23.46 -1.11
CA GLU A 93 22.64 23.19 -2.47
C GLU A 93 22.96 21.69 -2.62
N PRO A 94 22.18 20.93 -3.42
CA PRO A 94 22.34 19.48 -3.56
C PRO A 94 23.74 19.05 -4.03
N SER A 95 24.30 19.78 -5.01
CA SER A 95 25.60 19.44 -5.60
C SER A 95 26.76 19.57 -4.61
N LYS A 96 26.72 20.59 -3.74
CA LYS A 96 27.74 20.79 -2.69
C LYS A 96 27.59 19.75 -1.57
N ALA A 97 26.35 19.41 -1.20
CA ALA A 97 26.09 18.36 -0.21
C ALA A 97 26.61 16.99 -0.68
N ASP A 98 26.38 16.65 -1.95
CA ASP A 98 26.87 15.42 -2.55
C ASP A 98 28.40 15.42 -2.62
N ALA A 99 29.03 16.52 -3.02
CA ALA A 99 30.49 16.66 -3.05
C ALA A 99 31.12 16.56 -1.64
N ALA A 100 30.44 17.04 -0.60
CA ALA A 100 30.96 16.97 0.78
C ALA A 100 30.97 15.54 1.35
N ILE A 101 30.02 14.69 0.97
CA ILE A 101 29.96 13.29 1.43
C ILE A 101 30.72 12.34 0.52
N PHE A 102 30.66 12.54 -0.80
CA PHE A 102 31.22 11.61 -1.79
C PHE A 102 32.53 12.10 -2.43
N GLY A 103 32.96 13.33 -2.15
CA GLY A 103 34.21 13.90 -2.67
C GLY A 103 35.44 13.70 -1.76
N GLY A 104 35.23 13.33 -0.50
CA GLY A 104 36.29 12.99 0.47
C GLY A 104 36.60 11.49 0.54
N GLU A 105 37.63 11.12 1.31
CA GLU A 105 37.91 9.72 1.69
C GLU A 105 36.60 9.08 2.15
N GLY A 106 36.13 8.03 1.45
CA GLY A 106 34.74 7.54 1.44
C GLY A 106 34.17 6.95 2.74
N GLU A 107 34.48 7.55 3.88
CA GLU A 107 33.90 7.28 5.19
C GLU A 107 32.69 8.18 5.45
N THR A 108 31.68 7.60 6.09
CA THR A 108 30.49 8.34 6.52
C THR A 108 30.86 9.35 7.61
N PRO A 109 30.55 10.64 7.45
CA PRO A 109 30.93 11.64 8.44
C PRO A 109 30.27 11.38 9.81
N ALA A 110 31.06 11.46 10.89
CA ALA A 110 30.57 11.21 12.25
C ALA A 110 29.44 12.18 12.67
N TRP A 111 29.43 13.41 12.16
CA TRP A 111 28.37 14.38 12.41
C TRP A 111 27.01 13.92 11.87
N LEU A 112 26.98 13.11 10.80
CA LEU A 112 25.74 12.63 10.20
C LEU A 112 25.04 11.64 11.13
N ALA A 113 25.79 10.76 11.79
CA ALA A 113 25.25 9.85 12.80
C ALA A 113 24.61 10.62 13.97
N GLN A 114 25.28 11.68 14.45
CA GLN A 114 24.75 12.54 15.51
C GLN A 114 23.48 13.28 15.08
N MET A 115 23.42 13.74 13.83
CA MET A 115 22.20 14.36 13.30
C MET A 115 21.03 13.37 13.25
N ILE A 116 21.28 12.11 12.89
CA ILE A 116 20.24 11.07 12.80
C ILE A 116 19.61 10.77 14.16
N ASP A 117 20.35 10.89 15.27
CA ASP A 117 19.80 10.63 16.61
C ASP A 117 18.69 11.62 17.01
N HIS A 118 18.72 12.85 16.47
CA HIS A 118 17.74 13.88 16.80
C HIS A 118 16.52 13.88 15.84
N PRO A 119 15.28 13.81 16.36
CA PRO A 119 14.06 13.72 15.54
C PRO A 119 13.78 14.97 14.69
N ALA A 120 14.21 16.16 15.14
CA ALA A 120 14.04 17.40 14.38
C ALA A 120 14.82 17.38 13.05
N TRP A 121 16.08 16.91 13.09
CA TRP A 121 16.91 16.79 11.89
C TRP A 121 16.44 15.69 10.95
N ARG A 122 15.93 14.56 11.48
CA ARG A 122 15.28 13.53 10.64
C ARG A 122 14.12 14.11 9.83
N LYS A 123 13.26 14.91 10.46
CA LYS A 123 12.13 15.59 9.77
C LYS A 123 12.62 16.56 8.69
N LEU A 124 13.66 17.35 8.98
CA LEU A 124 14.27 18.24 7.99
C LEU A 124 14.80 17.46 6.79
N ILE A 125 15.49 16.34 7.02
CA ILE A 125 16.02 15.48 5.95
C ILE A 125 14.89 14.94 5.07
N TYR A 126 13.77 14.51 5.65
CA TYR A 126 12.61 14.06 4.86
C TYR A 126 12.03 15.20 4.01
N ARG A 127 11.91 16.41 4.57
CA ARG A 127 11.42 17.59 3.86
C ARG A 127 12.34 17.96 2.70
N LEU A 128 13.65 18.00 2.93
CA LEU A 128 14.63 18.29 1.88
C LEU A 128 14.62 17.23 0.79
N ALA A 129 14.43 15.95 1.14
CA ALA A 129 14.38 14.87 0.16
C ALA A 129 13.11 14.90 -0.72
N GLU A 130 12.01 15.48 -0.22
CA GLU A 130 10.84 15.76 -1.06
C GLU A 130 11.11 16.87 -2.09
N GLU A 131 11.85 17.91 -1.68
CA GLU A 131 12.20 19.05 -2.55
C GLU A 131 13.32 18.70 -3.55
N TYR A 132 14.28 17.87 -3.15
CA TYR A 132 15.47 17.52 -3.93
C TYR A 132 15.67 15.98 -4.03
N PRO A 133 14.84 15.28 -4.83
CA PRO A 133 14.86 13.81 -4.90
C PRO A 133 16.13 13.21 -5.50
N ASP A 134 16.83 13.98 -6.35
CA ASP A 134 18.03 13.52 -7.05
C ASP A 134 19.32 13.65 -6.21
N CYS A 135 19.25 14.22 -5.01
CA CYS A 135 20.41 14.40 -4.14
C CYS A 135 20.86 13.07 -3.54
N LEU A 136 22.10 12.67 -3.82
CA LEU A 136 22.66 11.39 -3.35
C LEU A 136 22.84 11.37 -1.84
N MET A 137 23.25 12.50 -1.24
CA MET A 137 23.46 12.65 0.19
C MET A 137 22.17 12.45 0.97
N LEU A 138 21.07 13.07 0.54
CA LEU A 138 19.76 12.90 1.19
C LEU A 138 19.29 11.45 1.05
N ASN A 139 19.48 10.87 -0.13
CA ASN A 139 19.12 9.49 -0.37
C ASN A 139 19.90 8.51 0.53
N PHE A 140 21.21 8.70 0.64
CA PHE A 140 22.07 7.94 1.52
C PHE A 140 21.71 8.13 3.00
N THR A 141 21.38 9.35 3.40
CA THR A 141 21.01 9.66 4.79
C THR A 141 19.69 9.00 5.17
N ILE A 142 18.68 8.98 4.28
CA ILE A 142 17.41 8.26 4.51
C ILE A 142 17.67 6.76 4.71
N LYS A 143 18.59 6.18 3.95
CA LYS A 143 19.01 4.79 4.14
C LYS A 143 19.62 4.58 5.53
N LEU A 144 20.53 5.46 5.98
CA LEU A 144 21.11 5.39 7.32
C LEU A 144 20.05 5.55 8.44
N ILE A 145 19.09 6.46 8.26
CA ILE A 145 17.96 6.62 9.20
C ILE A 145 17.16 5.31 9.29
N SER A 146 16.95 4.65 8.16
CA SER A 146 16.29 3.34 8.13
C SER A 146 17.13 2.24 8.77
N ASP A 147 18.45 2.24 8.61
CA ASP A 147 19.37 1.28 9.25
C ASP A 147 19.41 1.46 10.77
N ALA A 148 19.28 2.70 11.25
CA ALA A 148 19.18 3.03 12.67
C ALA A 148 17.84 2.62 13.32
N GLY A 149 16.85 2.18 12.53
CA GLY A 149 15.57 1.67 13.04
C GLY A 149 14.43 2.69 13.08
N PHE A 150 14.63 3.91 12.59
CA PHE A 150 13.61 4.98 12.59
C PHE A 150 12.68 4.95 11.36
N GLN A 151 12.55 3.82 10.65
CA GLN A 151 11.72 3.72 9.44
C GLN A 151 10.22 4.04 9.64
N ALA A 152 9.72 3.94 10.88
CA ALA A 152 8.32 4.26 11.20
C ALA A 152 8.03 5.77 11.12
N GLU A 153 9.05 6.63 11.20
CA GLU A 153 8.91 8.08 11.11
C GLU A 153 8.86 8.59 9.66
N ILE A 154 9.17 7.73 8.69
CA ILE A 154 9.07 8.04 7.27
C ILE A 154 7.59 8.02 6.87
N THR A 155 6.88 9.10 7.20
CA THR A 155 5.46 9.26 6.87
C THR A 155 5.26 9.67 5.40
N SER A 156 6.32 10.18 4.75
CA SER A 156 6.27 10.56 3.34
C SER A 156 6.36 9.35 2.43
N ILE A 157 5.21 9.00 1.85
CA ILE A 157 5.07 7.92 0.88
C ILE A 157 5.93 8.20 -0.37
N SER A 158 6.03 9.47 -0.80
CA SER A 158 6.84 9.86 -1.96
C SER A 158 8.31 9.56 -1.74
N THR A 159 8.87 10.02 -0.61
CA THR A 159 10.29 9.82 -0.30
C THR A 159 10.64 8.35 -0.11
N ALA A 160 9.77 7.58 0.54
CA ALA A 160 9.98 6.13 0.71
C ALA A 160 9.95 5.37 -0.62
N SER A 161 9.11 5.78 -1.57
CA SER A 161 8.91 5.06 -2.84
C SER A 161 10.08 5.14 -3.81
N GLN A 162 10.94 6.14 -3.68
CA GLN A 162 12.08 6.36 -4.59
C GLN A 162 13.22 5.37 -4.36
N GLN A 163 13.33 4.81 -3.15
CA GLN A 163 14.38 3.85 -2.80
C GLN A 163 13.81 2.49 -2.44
N LEU A 164 14.23 1.47 -3.19
CA LEU A 164 13.72 0.11 -3.00
C LEU A 164 13.96 -0.43 -1.58
N GLU A 165 15.15 -0.23 -0.99
CA GLU A 165 15.46 -0.75 0.35
C GLU A 165 14.58 -0.10 1.43
N VAL A 166 14.42 1.22 1.37
CA VAL A 166 13.57 1.98 2.30
C VAL A 166 12.11 1.55 2.13
N PHE A 167 11.62 1.54 0.89
CA PHE A 167 10.26 1.08 0.57
C PHE A 167 10.00 -0.34 1.08
N SER A 168 10.95 -1.26 0.88
CA SER A 168 10.82 -2.67 1.30
C SER A 168 10.69 -2.80 2.82
N ARG A 169 11.40 -1.97 3.60
CA ARG A 169 11.33 -1.98 5.07
C ARG A 169 10.04 -1.37 5.59
N VAL A 170 9.60 -0.25 4.99
CA VAL A 170 8.32 0.39 5.32
C VAL A 170 7.18 -0.58 4.98
N LEU A 171 7.20 -1.17 3.78
CA LEU A 171 6.23 -2.18 3.35
C LEU A 171 6.20 -3.39 4.27
N ARG A 172 7.37 -3.94 4.65
CA ARG A 172 7.46 -5.06 5.60
C ARG A 172 6.77 -4.73 6.92
N THR A 173 7.06 -3.56 7.48
CA THR A 173 6.47 -3.12 8.77
C THR A 173 4.95 -2.98 8.66
N ALA A 174 4.46 -2.37 7.59
CA ALA A 174 3.03 -2.22 7.33
C ALA A 174 2.33 -3.57 7.09
N LEU A 175 2.96 -4.49 6.35
CA LEU A 175 2.45 -5.84 6.10
C LEU A 175 2.40 -6.68 7.38
N SER A 176 3.46 -6.67 8.19
CA SER A 176 3.47 -7.35 9.50
C SER A 176 2.33 -6.85 10.38
N GLY A 177 2.13 -5.54 10.45
CA GLY A 177 1.01 -4.94 11.20
C GLY A 177 -0.39 -5.36 10.73
N CYS A 178 -0.54 -5.72 9.45
CA CYS A 178 -1.79 -6.22 8.87
C CYS A 178 -1.96 -7.74 8.95
N LEU A 179 -0.87 -8.51 9.09
CA LEU A 179 -0.88 -9.97 9.16
C LEU A 179 -0.96 -10.50 10.60
N GLU A 180 -0.35 -9.80 11.56
CA GLU A 180 -0.36 -10.21 12.98
C GLU A 180 -1.69 -9.97 13.67
N LYS A 181 -2.42 -8.93 13.24
CA LYS A 181 -3.73 -8.55 13.77
C LYS A 181 -4.73 -8.51 12.63
N PRO A 182 -6.02 -8.86 12.84
CA PRO A 182 -7.04 -8.65 11.82
C PRO A 182 -6.98 -7.18 11.37
N PRO A 183 -6.83 -6.92 10.07
CA PRO A 183 -6.52 -5.57 9.61
C PRO A 183 -7.77 -4.71 9.72
N ASP A 184 -7.64 -3.56 10.39
CA ASP A 184 -8.71 -2.55 10.43
C ASP A 184 -8.82 -1.86 9.06
N GLU A 185 -10.00 -1.33 8.74
CA GLU A 185 -10.22 -0.60 7.49
C GLU A 185 -9.23 0.55 7.29
N ASP A 186 -8.89 1.28 8.35
CA ASP A 186 -7.92 2.39 8.29
C ASP A 186 -6.52 1.89 7.92
N ARG A 187 -6.06 0.80 8.56
CA ARG A 187 -4.76 0.18 8.26
C ARG A 187 -4.70 -0.35 6.82
N LEU A 188 -5.79 -0.94 6.33
CA LEU A 188 -5.88 -1.37 4.92
C LEU A 188 -5.84 -0.19 3.95
N ASN A 189 -6.50 0.92 4.29
CA ASN A 189 -6.53 2.12 3.47
C ASN A 189 -5.16 2.80 3.41
N GLU A 190 -4.44 2.87 4.53
CA GLU A 190 -3.04 3.36 4.57
C GLU A 190 -2.12 2.46 3.76
N LEU A 191 -2.22 1.14 3.92
CA LEU A 191 -1.43 0.19 3.14
C LEU A 191 -1.71 0.29 1.63
N ALA A 192 -2.98 0.44 1.25
CA ALA A 192 -3.38 0.62 -0.15
C ALA A 192 -2.86 1.95 -0.74
N LYS A 193 -2.82 3.03 0.05
CA LYS A 193 -2.23 4.32 -0.37
C LYS A 193 -0.71 4.21 -0.53
N LEU A 194 -0.02 3.55 0.40
CA LEU A 194 1.43 3.31 0.33
C LEU A 194 1.80 2.50 -0.92
N ILE A 195 1.14 1.35 -1.12
CA ILE A 195 1.42 0.47 -2.26
C ILE A 195 0.99 1.11 -3.58
N GLY A 196 -0.17 1.78 -3.57
CA GLY A 196 -0.79 2.39 -4.73
C GLY A 196 -0.22 3.74 -5.15
N HIS A 197 0.84 4.23 -4.51
CA HIS A 197 1.49 5.50 -4.84
C HIS A 197 2.00 5.51 -6.30
N GLY A 198 2.87 4.55 -6.64
CA GLY A 198 3.41 4.33 -7.98
C GLY A 198 2.94 3.01 -8.60
N GLU A 199 3.05 2.90 -9.93
CA GLU A 199 2.79 1.63 -10.62
C GLU A 199 3.86 0.58 -10.32
N HIS A 200 5.12 1.02 -10.23
CA HIS A 200 6.26 0.16 -9.90
C HIS A 200 6.20 -0.32 -8.44
N THR A 201 5.80 0.53 -7.48
CA THR A 201 5.60 0.13 -6.07
C THR A 201 4.46 -0.87 -5.94
N TYR A 202 3.37 -0.66 -6.69
CA TYR A 202 2.24 -1.59 -6.73
C TYR A 202 2.66 -2.95 -7.30
N LEU A 203 3.37 -2.97 -8.43
CA LEU A 203 3.89 -4.19 -9.03
C LEU A 203 4.81 -4.94 -8.06
N TYR A 204 5.76 -4.25 -7.43
CA TYR A 204 6.68 -4.85 -6.47
C TYR A 204 5.94 -5.49 -5.29
N ALA A 205 5.02 -4.76 -4.66
CA ALA A 205 4.26 -5.27 -3.52
C ALA A 205 3.34 -6.44 -3.90
N GLN A 206 2.70 -6.41 -5.07
CA GLN A 206 1.86 -7.52 -5.55
C GLN A 206 2.69 -8.76 -5.89
N CYS A 207 3.89 -8.60 -6.45
CA CYS A 207 4.83 -9.71 -6.66
C CYS A 207 5.25 -10.35 -5.32
N LEU A 208 5.55 -9.55 -4.30
CA LEU A 208 5.88 -10.04 -2.97
C LEU A 208 4.69 -10.78 -2.33
N LEU A 209 3.50 -10.19 -2.34
CA LEU A 209 2.30 -10.82 -1.80
C LEU A 209 1.94 -12.10 -2.56
N HIS A 210 2.16 -12.14 -3.88
CA HIS A 210 1.99 -13.34 -4.66
C HIS A 210 3.00 -14.42 -4.24
N ALA A 211 4.28 -14.09 -4.09
CA ALA A 211 5.29 -15.03 -3.61
C ALA A 211 4.94 -15.59 -2.22
N LEU A 212 4.48 -14.73 -1.29
CA LEU A 212 3.99 -15.15 0.02
C LEU A 212 2.72 -16.00 -0.08
N SER A 213 1.85 -15.74 -1.06
CA SER A 213 0.63 -16.55 -1.26
C SER A 213 0.90 -17.97 -1.75
N LEU A 214 2.07 -18.21 -2.35
CA LEU A 214 2.52 -19.54 -2.74
C LEU A 214 3.03 -20.36 -1.53
N GLU A 215 3.32 -19.71 -0.41
CA GLU A 215 3.56 -20.43 0.83
C GLU A 215 2.27 -21.11 1.27
N GLY A 216 2.31 -22.43 1.48
CA GLY A 216 1.10 -23.24 1.71
C GLY A 216 0.22 -22.73 2.86
N MET A 217 -1.02 -23.20 2.92
CA MET A 217 -2.05 -22.74 3.87
C MET A 217 -1.57 -22.72 5.35
N SER A 218 -0.66 -23.63 5.73
CA SER A 218 -0.09 -23.73 7.08
C SER A 218 0.90 -22.62 7.46
N ARG A 219 1.39 -21.84 6.50
CA ARG A 219 2.33 -20.73 6.70
C ARG A 219 1.72 -19.35 6.48
N GLY A 220 0.39 -19.28 6.33
CA GLY A 220 -0.33 -18.01 6.21
C GLY A 220 -0.44 -17.44 4.79
N GLY A 221 -0.13 -18.21 3.74
CA GLY A 221 -0.28 -17.74 2.36
C GLY A 221 -1.70 -17.35 1.97
N ALA A 222 -2.72 -17.95 2.59
CA ALA A 222 -4.13 -17.55 2.41
C ALA A 222 -4.39 -16.09 2.87
N SER A 223 -3.76 -15.67 3.98
CA SER A 223 -3.88 -14.30 4.48
C SER A 223 -3.20 -13.31 3.54
N ALA A 224 -2.01 -13.67 3.01
CA ALA A 224 -1.31 -12.86 2.00
C ALA A 224 -2.12 -12.72 0.71
N LYS A 225 -2.72 -13.83 0.23
CA LYS A 225 -3.62 -13.83 -0.95
C LYS A 225 -4.83 -12.92 -0.73
N ARG A 226 -5.46 -13.02 0.45
CA ARG A 226 -6.59 -12.14 0.83
C ARG A 226 -6.16 -10.67 0.82
N LEU A 227 -5.03 -10.35 1.43
CA LEU A 227 -4.51 -8.98 1.50
C LEU A 227 -4.23 -8.42 0.08
N ALA A 228 -3.66 -9.23 -0.81
CA ALA A 228 -3.44 -8.85 -2.20
C ALA A 228 -4.74 -8.46 -2.92
N HIS A 229 -5.81 -9.24 -2.74
CA HIS A 229 -7.13 -8.93 -3.29
C HIS A 229 -7.76 -7.68 -2.69
N GLU A 230 -7.62 -7.46 -1.38
CA GLU A 230 -8.15 -6.28 -0.68
C GLU A 230 -7.45 -4.98 -1.13
N ILE A 231 -6.12 -5.03 -1.30
CA ILE A 231 -5.35 -3.91 -1.86
C ILE A 231 -5.80 -3.64 -3.29
N ARG A 232 -5.90 -4.69 -4.12
CA ARG A 232 -6.35 -4.56 -5.51
C ARG A 232 -7.73 -3.92 -5.61
N LYS A 233 -8.68 -4.35 -4.78
CA LYS A 233 -10.04 -3.79 -4.71
C LYS A 233 -10.03 -2.29 -4.41
N ARG A 234 -9.18 -1.85 -3.48
CA ARG A 234 -9.03 -0.44 -3.09
C ARG A 234 -8.28 0.40 -4.14
N SER A 235 -7.37 -0.19 -4.91
CA SER A 235 -6.61 0.53 -5.95
C SER A 235 -7.34 0.63 -7.31
N ARG A 236 -8.34 -0.23 -7.57
CA ARG A 236 -9.13 -0.24 -8.82
C ARG A 236 -9.74 1.12 -9.23
N PRO A 237 -10.33 1.93 -8.32
CA PRO A 237 -10.92 3.21 -8.71
C PRO A 237 -9.90 4.19 -9.27
N THR A 238 -8.64 4.06 -8.87
CA THR A 238 -7.55 4.96 -9.30
C THR A 238 -6.83 4.45 -10.53
N ARG A 239 -6.70 3.13 -10.71
CA ARG A 239 -5.85 2.51 -11.74
C ARG A 239 -6.37 1.13 -12.15
N ASP A 240 -6.19 0.77 -13.42
CA ASP A 240 -6.46 -0.59 -13.87
C ASP A 240 -5.34 -1.55 -13.45
N THR A 241 -5.59 -2.33 -12.41
CA THR A 241 -4.67 -3.32 -11.85
C THR A 241 -4.80 -4.69 -12.52
N THR A 242 -5.65 -4.81 -13.54
CA THR A 242 -6.01 -6.08 -14.17
C THR A 242 -4.86 -6.78 -14.88
N PRO A 243 -4.02 -6.08 -15.69
CA PRO A 243 -2.90 -6.72 -16.36
C PRO A 243 -1.95 -7.41 -15.38
N ILE A 244 -1.62 -6.74 -14.27
CA ILE A 244 -0.69 -7.24 -13.24
C ILE A 244 -1.23 -8.51 -12.57
N ALA A 245 -2.51 -8.54 -12.24
CA ALA A 245 -3.07 -9.74 -11.62
C ALA A 245 -3.18 -10.91 -12.60
N MET A 246 -3.45 -10.65 -13.89
CA MET A 246 -3.50 -11.69 -14.91
C MET A 246 -2.13 -12.29 -15.17
N THR A 247 -1.07 -11.49 -15.16
CA THR A 247 0.31 -12.02 -15.30
C THR A 247 0.71 -12.85 -14.08
N LEU A 248 0.38 -12.41 -12.87
CA LEU A 248 0.67 -13.14 -11.63
C LEU A 248 -0.15 -14.43 -11.47
N SER A 249 -1.29 -14.58 -12.15
CA SER A 249 -2.12 -15.80 -12.07
C SER A 249 -1.45 -17.07 -12.61
N GLY A 250 -0.35 -16.93 -13.38
CA GLY A 250 0.35 -18.05 -14.03
C GLY A 250 -0.41 -18.72 -15.18
N ALA A 251 -1.69 -18.41 -15.38
CA ALA A 251 -2.53 -19.00 -16.42
C ALA A 251 -2.22 -18.50 -17.84
N LEU A 252 -1.52 -17.35 -17.96
CA LEU A 252 -1.26 -16.68 -19.23
C LEU A 252 -0.48 -17.56 -20.23
N LYS A 253 0.44 -18.41 -19.74
CA LYS A 253 1.29 -19.25 -20.59
C LYS A 253 0.53 -20.42 -21.24
N LYS A 254 -0.41 -21.03 -20.51
CA LYS A 254 -1.14 -22.23 -20.95
C LYS A 254 -2.51 -21.91 -21.55
N HIS A 255 -3.19 -20.89 -21.03
CA HIS A 255 -4.56 -20.54 -21.43
C HIS A 255 -4.71 -19.04 -21.72
N PRO A 256 -4.03 -18.49 -22.75
CA PRO A 256 -4.05 -17.05 -23.04
C PRO A 256 -5.46 -16.51 -23.35
N LYS A 257 -6.31 -17.32 -24.00
CA LYS A 257 -7.70 -16.94 -24.30
C LYS A 257 -8.54 -16.74 -23.03
N ALA A 258 -8.32 -17.54 -21.99
CA ALA A 258 -9.01 -17.38 -20.71
C ALA A 258 -8.57 -16.08 -20.02
N CYS A 259 -7.26 -15.81 -19.99
CA CYS A 259 -6.72 -14.58 -19.41
C CYS A 259 -7.19 -13.33 -20.17
N GLN A 260 -7.29 -13.38 -21.51
CA GLN A 260 -7.79 -12.27 -22.31
C GLN A 260 -9.26 -11.96 -22.03
N ALA A 261 -10.11 -13.00 -21.99
CA ALA A 261 -11.52 -12.90 -21.62
C ALA A 261 -11.70 -12.30 -20.21
N MET A 262 -10.91 -12.80 -19.25
CA MET A 262 -10.89 -12.27 -17.88
C MET A 262 -10.44 -10.81 -17.83
N ALA A 263 -9.36 -10.46 -18.54
CA ALA A 263 -8.83 -9.10 -18.57
C ALA A 263 -9.84 -8.10 -19.15
N ALA A 264 -10.54 -8.47 -20.21
CA ALA A 264 -11.55 -7.62 -20.85
C ALA A 264 -12.75 -7.35 -19.93
N MET A 265 -13.23 -8.37 -19.20
CA MET A 265 -14.34 -8.20 -18.25
C MET A 265 -13.94 -7.44 -16.99
N LEU A 266 -12.74 -7.72 -16.45
CA LEU A 266 -12.28 -7.11 -15.19
C LEU A 266 -11.84 -5.65 -15.36
N SER A 267 -11.25 -5.27 -16.50
CA SER A 267 -10.88 -3.87 -16.79
C SER A 267 -12.11 -2.99 -17.00
N LYS A 268 -13.15 -3.51 -17.68
CA LYS A 268 -14.44 -2.83 -17.88
C LYS A 268 -15.36 -2.88 -16.66
N ASN A 269 -15.02 -3.68 -15.66
CA ASN A 269 -15.86 -3.99 -14.50
C ASN A 269 -17.30 -4.40 -14.90
N ALA A 270 -17.43 -5.18 -15.97
CA ALA A 270 -18.70 -5.60 -16.54
C ALA A 270 -18.57 -6.94 -17.25
N LEU A 271 -19.56 -7.82 -17.07
CA LEU A 271 -19.61 -9.10 -17.79
C LEU A 271 -20.19 -8.90 -19.18
N ASN A 272 -19.55 -9.49 -20.18
CA ASN A 272 -20.10 -9.58 -21.53
C ASN A 272 -20.49 -11.04 -21.86
N PRO A 273 -21.57 -11.28 -22.62
CA PRO A 273 -22.00 -12.65 -22.92
C PRO A 273 -21.00 -13.43 -23.79
N ALA A 274 -20.20 -12.72 -24.59
CA ALA A 274 -19.20 -13.31 -25.48
C ALA A 274 -18.03 -13.93 -24.70
N ASP A 275 -17.37 -13.17 -23.83
CA ASP A 275 -16.21 -13.68 -23.05
C ASP A 275 -16.66 -14.70 -22.01
N VAL A 276 -17.86 -14.56 -21.45
CA VAL A 276 -18.48 -15.58 -20.59
C VAL A 276 -18.66 -16.90 -21.34
N THR A 277 -19.08 -16.85 -22.61
CA THR A 277 -19.22 -18.06 -23.43
C THR A 277 -17.84 -18.68 -23.74
N ILE A 278 -16.82 -17.86 -23.98
CA ILE A 278 -15.44 -18.34 -24.15
C ILE A 278 -14.97 -19.06 -22.88
N LEU A 279 -15.11 -18.44 -21.71
CA LEU A 279 -14.73 -19.07 -20.44
C LEU A 279 -15.51 -20.36 -20.17
N TYR A 280 -16.83 -20.34 -20.37
CA TYR A 280 -17.67 -21.53 -20.21
C TYR A 280 -17.17 -22.71 -21.07
N ASN A 281 -16.88 -22.47 -22.35
CA ASN A 281 -16.38 -23.51 -23.25
C ASN A 281 -15.00 -24.03 -22.81
N LEU A 282 -14.11 -23.16 -22.31
CA LEU A 282 -12.80 -23.55 -21.82
C LEU A 282 -12.88 -24.39 -20.54
N TYR A 283 -13.69 -24.00 -19.56
CA TYR A 283 -13.86 -24.74 -18.30
C TYR A 283 -14.66 -26.05 -18.45
N LYS A 284 -15.48 -26.15 -19.51
CA LYS A 284 -16.16 -27.39 -19.90
C LYS A 284 -15.26 -28.36 -20.67
N SER A 285 -14.16 -27.87 -21.25
CA SER A 285 -13.23 -28.69 -22.02
C SER A 285 -12.48 -29.73 -21.16
N ASN A 286 -11.79 -30.65 -21.83
CA ASN A 286 -10.99 -31.70 -21.18
C ASN A 286 -9.73 -31.16 -20.49
N ASP A 287 -9.27 -29.96 -20.87
CA ASP A 287 -8.11 -29.28 -20.29
C ASP A 287 -8.50 -27.87 -19.81
N PRO A 288 -9.24 -27.79 -18.68
CA PRO A 288 -9.73 -26.51 -18.18
C PRO A 288 -8.59 -25.67 -17.59
N PRO A 289 -8.70 -24.33 -17.64
CA PRO A 289 -7.75 -23.46 -16.95
C PRO A 289 -7.77 -23.68 -15.42
N PRO A 290 -6.73 -23.23 -14.69
CA PRO A 290 -6.68 -23.33 -13.23
C PRO A 290 -7.94 -22.74 -12.58
N VAL A 291 -8.47 -23.43 -11.57
CA VAL A 291 -9.70 -22.98 -10.87
C VAL A 291 -9.51 -21.63 -10.19
N ASP A 292 -8.29 -21.34 -9.75
CA ASP A 292 -7.92 -20.08 -9.10
C ASP A 292 -8.13 -18.84 -9.98
N LEU A 293 -8.11 -19.00 -11.32
CA LEU A 293 -8.33 -17.89 -12.25
C LEU A 293 -9.77 -17.32 -12.17
N ILE A 294 -10.77 -18.19 -12.02
CA ILE A 294 -12.19 -17.78 -11.88
C ILE A 294 -12.59 -17.51 -10.42
N ARG A 295 -11.70 -17.78 -9.47
CA ARG A 295 -11.87 -17.39 -8.06
C ARG A 295 -11.42 -15.96 -7.77
N GLU A 296 -11.19 -15.15 -8.80
CA GLU A 296 -10.95 -13.72 -8.64
C GLU A 296 -12.19 -13.05 -8.00
N PRO A 297 -12.06 -12.39 -6.82
CA PRO A 297 -13.21 -11.87 -6.08
C PRO A 297 -14.10 -10.92 -6.90
N THR A 298 -13.49 -10.06 -7.72
CA THR A 298 -14.27 -9.13 -8.57
C THR A 298 -15.09 -9.85 -9.64
N LEU A 299 -14.60 -10.97 -10.19
CA LEU A 299 -15.41 -11.76 -11.12
C LEU A 299 -16.63 -12.34 -10.40
N LEU A 300 -16.42 -12.88 -9.19
CA LEU A 300 -17.49 -13.44 -8.37
C LEU A 300 -18.54 -12.37 -7.99
N GLU A 301 -18.09 -11.18 -7.59
CA GLU A 301 -18.99 -10.04 -7.32
C GLU A 301 -19.83 -9.69 -8.56
N LEU A 302 -19.22 -9.62 -9.75
CA LEU A 302 -19.93 -9.36 -11.00
C LEU A 302 -20.93 -10.48 -11.38
N LEU A 303 -20.58 -11.75 -11.12
CA LEU A 303 -21.49 -12.88 -11.33
C LEU A 303 -22.69 -12.82 -10.38
N LEU A 304 -22.46 -12.45 -9.12
CA LEU A 304 -23.52 -12.27 -8.14
C LEU A 304 -24.42 -11.07 -8.49
N ASP A 305 -23.83 -9.96 -8.94
CA ASP A 305 -24.56 -8.80 -9.42
C ASP A 305 -25.44 -9.13 -10.62
N THR A 306 -24.93 -9.88 -11.60
CA THR A 306 -25.74 -10.23 -12.77
C THR A 306 -26.87 -11.19 -12.42
N LEU A 307 -26.61 -12.23 -11.61
CA LEU A 307 -27.57 -13.28 -11.28
C LEU A 307 -28.62 -12.87 -10.24
N PHE A 308 -28.24 -12.10 -9.22
CA PHE A 308 -29.06 -11.84 -8.03
C PHE A 308 -29.46 -10.37 -7.85
N LYS A 309 -29.12 -9.45 -8.75
CA LYS A 309 -29.59 -8.06 -8.63
C LYS A 309 -31.08 -7.96 -9.00
N PRO A 310 -31.94 -7.35 -8.15
CA PRO A 310 -33.34 -7.17 -8.48
C PRO A 310 -33.52 -6.34 -9.75
N GLY A 311 -34.17 -6.91 -10.76
CA GLY A 311 -34.42 -6.25 -12.05
C GLY A 311 -33.37 -6.51 -13.14
N SER A 312 -32.36 -7.36 -12.91
CA SER A 312 -31.46 -7.78 -13.98
C SER A 312 -32.22 -8.64 -15.01
N ARG A 313 -32.20 -8.21 -16.28
CA ARG A 313 -32.74 -9.00 -17.40
C ARG A 313 -31.59 -9.71 -18.09
N ILE A 314 -31.38 -10.97 -17.72
CA ILE A 314 -30.37 -11.82 -18.35
C ILE A 314 -31.03 -12.57 -19.52
N ASN A 315 -30.33 -12.66 -20.65
CA ASN A 315 -30.78 -13.49 -21.75
C ASN A 315 -30.84 -14.97 -21.31
N PRO A 316 -31.98 -15.67 -21.45
CA PRO A 316 -32.14 -17.07 -21.05
C PRO A 316 -31.06 -17.99 -21.63
N ASP A 317 -30.56 -17.73 -22.85
CA ASP A 317 -29.55 -18.57 -23.51
C ASP A 317 -28.17 -18.52 -22.82
N HIS A 318 -27.88 -17.42 -22.14
CA HIS A 318 -26.60 -17.22 -21.46
C HIS A 318 -26.69 -17.49 -19.95
N LYS A 319 -27.89 -17.41 -19.36
CA LYS A 319 -28.14 -17.70 -17.93
C LYS A 319 -27.47 -18.99 -17.43
N PRO A 320 -27.61 -20.16 -18.09
CA PRO A 320 -26.98 -21.40 -17.60
C PRO A 320 -25.44 -21.32 -17.62
N LYS A 321 -24.84 -20.52 -18.50
CA LYS A 321 -23.38 -20.34 -18.57
C LYS A 321 -22.85 -19.56 -17.36
N TYR A 322 -23.58 -18.52 -16.92
CA TYR A 322 -23.23 -17.76 -15.72
C TYR A 322 -23.35 -18.63 -14.46
N ILE A 323 -24.44 -19.41 -14.35
CA ILE A 323 -24.66 -20.36 -13.25
C ILE A 323 -23.55 -21.40 -13.21
N PHE A 324 -23.18 -21.97 -14.37
CA PHE A 324 -22.09 -22.94 -14.46
C PHE A 324 -20.77 -22.38 -13.93
N LEU A 325 -20.37 -21.17 -14.34
CA LEU A 325 -19.11 -20.57 -13.91
C LEU A 325 -19.08 -20.28 -12.41
N LEU A 326 -20.18 -19.78 -11.84
CA LEU A 326 -20.29 -19.52 -10.40
C LEU A 326 -20.25 -20.84 -9.60
N ALA A 327 -20.98 -21.86 -10.07
CA ALA A 327 -20.96 -23.19 -9.45
C ALA A 327 -19.56 -23.81 -9.52
N TYR A 328 -18.90 -23.72 -10.67
CA TYR A 328 -17.55 -24.26 -10.87
C TYR A 328 -16.55 -23.61 -9.92
N ALA A 329 -16.56 -22.28 -9.79
CA ALA A 329 -15.67 -21.57 -8.88
C ALA A 329 -15.86 -21.98 -7.41
N ALA A 330 -17.11 -22.27 -7.02
CA ALA A 330 -17.49 -22.63 -5.66
C ALA A 330 -17.22 -24.10 -5.31
N SER A 331 -17.49 -25.05 -6.22
CA SER A 331 -17.53 -26.48 -5.90
C SER A 331 -16.34 -27.28 -6.42
N VAL A 332 -15.68 -26.84 -7.50
CA VAL A 332 -14.58 -27.61 -8.11
C VAL A 332 -13.28 -27.34 -7.36
N PHE A 333 -12.52 -28.38 -7.06
CA PHE A 333 -11.20 -28.25 -6.46
C PHE A 333 -10.21 -29.25 -7.05
N GLU A 334 -8.94 -28.85 -7.04
CA GLU A 334 -7.82 -29.66 -7.51
C GLU A 334 -7.30 -30.53 -6.36
N GLN A 335 -7.31 -31.84 -6.53
CA GLN A 335 -6.69 -32.79 -5.61
C GLN A 335 -5.30 -33.16 -6.10
N THR A 336 -4.28 -32.90 -5.27
CA THR A 336 -2.92 -33.41 -5.52
C THR A 336 -2.83 -34.85 -5.00
N THR A 337 -2.70 -35.82 -5.89
CA THR A 337 -2.54 -37.22 -5.48
C THR A 337 -1.14 -37.44 -4.89
N LYS A 338 -1.06 -38.00 -3.68
CA LYS A 338 0.20 -38.19 -2.94
C LYS A 338 1.09 -39.35 -3.44
N LYS A 339 0.74 -40.06 -4.53
CA LYS A 339 1.53 -41.21 -5.01
C LYS A 339 1.50 -41.32 -6.54
N GLY A 340 2.67 -41.15 -7.17
CA GLY A 340 2.91 -41.49 -8.58
C GLY A 340 3.76 -40.47 -9.35
N PRO A 341 4.46 -40.88 -10.42
CA PRO A 341 5.39 -40.04 -11.19
C PRO A 341 4.69 -38.97 -12.06
N ARG A 342 3.35 -38.94 -12.09
CA ARG A 342 2.58 -37.90 -12.78
C ARG A 342 1.87 -37.03 -11.73
N ARG A 343 2.54 -35.92 -11.37
CA ARG A 343 1.99 -34.82 -10.55
C ARG A 343 0.94 -34.00 -11.35
N ALA A 344 -0.06 -34.66 -11.94
CA ALA A 344 -1.17 -33.97 -12.57
C ALA A 344 -2.28 -33.77 -11.54
N PRO A 345 -2.75 -32.53 -11.30
CA PRO A 345 -3.89 -32.30 -10.41
C PRO A 345 -5.13 -33.01 -10.97
N VAL A 346 -5.79 -33.81 -10.14
CA VAL A 346 -7.06 -34.43 -10.51
C VAL A 346 -8.18 -33.47 -10.08
N LEU A 347 -9.04 -33.09 -11.01
CA LEU A 347 -10.17 -32.19 -10.76
C LEU A 347 -11.36 -32.97 -10.23
N ASN A 348 -11.82 -32.64 -9.02
CA ASN A 348 -13.08 -33.17 -8.49
C ASN A 348 -14.26 -32.28 -8.94
N LYS A 349 -15.29 -32.90 -9.52
CA LYS A 349 -16.51 -32.20 -10.01
C LYS A 349 -17.80 -32.77 -9.39
N ASP A 350 -17.72 -33.57 -8.33
CA ASP A 350 -18.84 -34.37 -7.82
C ASP A 350 -20.00 -33.48 -7.32
N GLU A 351 -19.68 -32.33 -6.72
CA GLU A 351 -20.67 -31.39 -6.18
C GLU A 351 -21.17 -30.36 -7.21
N LEU A 352 -20.64 -30.35 -8.43
CA LEU A 352 -20.91 -29.31 -9.42
C LEU A 352 -22.38 -29.27 -9.84
N SER A 353 -22.97 -30.41 -10.19
CA SER A 353 -24.37 -30.48 -10.63
C SER A 353 -25.33 -30.04 -9.53
N ARG A 354 -25.12 -30.52 -8.30
CA ARG A 354 -25.92 -30.13 -7.11
C ARG A 354 -25.83 -28.63 -6.84
N THR A 355 -24.64 -28.05 -6.98
CA THR A 355 -24.43 -26.61 -6.77
C THR A 355 -25.10 -25.78 -7.85
N GLN A 356 -25.11 -26.23 -9.10
CA GLN A 356 -25.82 -25.58 -10.21
C GLN A 356 -27.33 -25.55 -9.99
N GLU A 357 -27.92 -26.69 -9.65
CA GLU A 357 -29.36 -26.81 -9.35
C GLU A 357 -29.76 -25.87 -8.20
N SER A 358 -28.95 -25.83 -7.14
CA SER A 358 -29.19 -24.95 -5.98
C SER A 358 -29.15 -23.46 -6.39
N ILE A 359 -28.15 -23.05 -7.19
CA ILE A 359 -28.04 -21.67 -7.70
C ILE A 359 -29.26 -21.31 -8.56
N GLU A 360 -29.71 -22.22 -9.42
CA GLU A 360 -30.86 -22.00 -10.29
C GLU A 360 -32.17 -21.84 -9.50
N GLN A 361 -32.38 -22.67 -8.48
CA GLN A 361 -33.51 -22.57 -7.55
C GLN A 361 -33.50 -21.20 -6.85
N MET A 362 -32.36 -20.79 -6.30
CA MET A 362 -32.26 -19.50 -5.62
C MET A 362 -32.44 -18.31 -6.57
N CYS A 363 -31.92 -18.38 -7.80
CA CYS A 363 -32.16 -17.34 -8.81
C CYS A 363 -33.67 -17.19 -9.08
N SER A 364 -34.42 -18.30 -9.09
CA SER A 364 -35.88 -18.29 -9.30
C SER A 364 -36.59 -17.63 -8.11
N ILE A 365 -36.19 -17.95 -6.88
CA ILE A 365 -36.73 -17.33 -5.65
C ILE A 365 -36.39 -15.83 -5.60
N CYS A 366 -35.16 -15.44 -5.95
CA CYS A 366 -34.69 -14.06 -5.92
C CYS A 366 -35.31 -13.18 -7.03
N ALA A 367 -35.80 -13.79 -8.13
CA ALA A 367 -36.52 -13.11 -9.19
C ALA A 367 -37.94 -12.70 -8.78
N GLU A 368 -38.54 -13.40 -7.81
CA GLU A 368 -39.88 -13.06 -7.34
C GLU A 368 -39.90 -11.80 -6.45
N PRO A 369 -40.91 -10.92 -6.63
CA PRO A 369 -41.03 -9.71 -5.82
C PRO A 369 -41.45 -10.00 -4.37
N LYS A 370 -41.94 -11.21 -4.06
CA LYS A 370 -42.32 -11.63 -2.70
C LYS A 370 -41.51 -12.85 -2.29
N ILE A 371 -41.02 -12.89 -1.05
CA ILE A 371 -40.36 -14.08 -0.49
C ILE A 371 -41.48 -15.06 -0.11
N CYS A 372 -41.83 -15.92 -1.04
CA CYS A 372 -42.91 -16.89 -0.90
C CYS A 372 -42.45 -18.15 -0.17
N ASP A 373 -41.18 -18.56 -0.34
CA ASP A 373 -40.67 -19.83 0.16
C ASP A 373 -39.40 -19.66 0.99
N LEU A 374 -39.58 -19.66 2.32
CA LEU A 374 -38.48 -19.52 3.30
C LEU A 374 -37.78 -20.85 3.56
N ALA A 375 -38.51 -21.98 3.47
CA ALA A 375 -37.96 -23.29 3.79
C ALA A 375 -36.90 -23.71 2.75
N THR A 376 -37.23 -23.60 1.47
CA THR A 376 -36.26 -23.88 0.39
C THR A 376 -35.10 -22.90 0.39
N LEU A 377 -35.33 -21.66 0.81
CA LEU A 377 -34.26 -20.67 0.97
C LEU A 377 -33.29 -21.05 2.10
N TYR A 378 -33.78 -21.57 3.23
CA TYR A 378 -32.93 -22.07 4.32
C TYR A 378 -32.14 -23.33 3.93
N ASP A 379 -32.71 -24.19 3.09
CA ASP A 379 -32.01 -25.35 2.54
C ASP A 379 -30.93 -24.94 1.54
N CYS A 380 -31.20 -23.93 0.70
CA CYS A 380 -30.20 -23.39 -0.24
C CYS A 380 -29.01 -22.74 0.49
N VAL A 381 -29.27 -22.05 1.61
CA VAL A 381 -28.23 -21.34 2.38
C VAL A 381 -27.18 -22.27 2.98
N GLN A 382 -27.39 -23.59 3.03
CA GLN A 382 -26.38 -24.55 3.48
C GLN A 382 -25.03 -24.44 2.72
N LEU A 383 -25.08 -24.03 1.45
CA LEU A 383 -23.89 -23.81 0.63
C LEU A 383 -23.33 -22.38 0.83
N PRO A 384 -22.00 -22.20 1.04
CA PRO A 384 -21.42 -20.89 1.31
C PRO A 384 -21.66 -19.83 0.21
N VAL A 385 -21.61 -20.24 -1.06
CA VAL A 385 -21.89 -19.37 -2.21
C VAL A 385 -23.32 -18.85 -2.22
N MET A 386 -24.25 -19.64 -1.68
CA MET A 386 -25.67 -19.31 -1.58
C MET A 386 -25.94 -18.37 -0.43
N ALA A 387 -25.27 -18.58 0.72
CA ALA A 387 -25.26 -17.61 1.81
C ALA A 387 -24.75 -16.23 1.34
N LEU A 388 -23.66 -16.21 0.54
CA LEU A 388 -23.12 -14.99 -0.05
C LEU A 388 -24.12 -14.32 -1.02
N ALA A 389 -24.74 -15.10 -1.90
CA ALA A 389 -25.78 -14.62 -2.82
C ALA A 389 -27.00 -14.04 -2.07
N ALA A 390 -27.42 -14.67 -0.97
CA ALA A 390 -28.53 -14.20 -0.12
C ALA A 390 -28.21 -12.84 0.50
N ILE A 391 -27.02 -12.69 1.07
CA ILE A 391 -26.55 -11.44 1.67
C ILE A 391 -26.47 -10.34 0.59
N HIS A 392 -25.91 -10.68 -0.57
CA HIS A 392 -25.78 -9.76 -1.70
C HIS A 392 -27.15 -9.27 -2.19
N TRP A 393 -28.10 -10.19 -2.44
CA TRP A 393 -29.47 -9.87 -2.82
C TRP A 393 -30.17 -8.99 -1.77
N ALA A 394 -30.04 -9.33 -0.49
CA ALA A 394 -30.63 -8.57 0.61
C ALA A 394 -30.08 -7.14 0.69
N ARG A 395 -28.77 -6.96 0.47
CA ARG A 395 -28.12 -5.63 0.43
C ARG A 395 -28.67 -4.77 -0.69
N THR A 396 -28.72 -5.32 -1.90
CA THR A 396 -29.16 -4.58 -3.09
C THR A 396 -30.62 -4.17 -3.00
N ARG A 397 -31.46 -5.02 -2.39
CA ARG A 397 -32.87 -4.72 -2.13
C ARG A 397 -33.07 -3.66 -1.05
N LYS A 398 -32.28 -3.69 0.04
CA LYS A 398 -32.32 -2.61 1.06
C LYS A 398 -31.86 -1.27 0.51
N LEU A 399 -30.80 -1.25 -0.30
CA LEU A 399 -30.36 -0.03 -0.99
C LEU A 399 -31.47 0.55 -1.87
N GLN A 400 -32.20 -0.28 -2.65
CA GLN A 400 -33.36 0.17 -3.43
C GLN A 400 -34.50 0.72 -2.56
N VAL A 401 -34.89 0.03 -1.49
CA VAL A 401 -35.98 0.45 -0.60
C VAL A 401 -35.65 1.75 0.15
N ILE A 402 -34.40 1.96 0.51
CA ILE A 402 -33.94 3.15 1.23
C ILE A 402 -33.77 4.34 0.27
N TYR A 403 -33.30 4.11 -0.96
CA TYR A 403 -33.27 5.12 -2.02
C TYR A 403 -34.67 5.60 -2.44
N LEU A 404 -35.66 4.70 -2.42
CA LEU A 404 -37.06 5.02 -2.69
C LEU A 404 -37.75 5.75 -1.51
N ARG A 405 -37.28 5.59 -0.27
CA ARG A 405 -37.87 6.22 0.92
C ARG A 405 -37.17 7.50 1.40
N CYS A 406 -35.88 7.69 1.14
CA CYS A 406 -35.10 8.77 1.75
C CYS A 406 -34.34 9.59 0.70
N LYS A 407 -34.86 10.79 0.39
CA LYS A 407 -34.12 11.87 -0.28
C LYS A 407 -33.10 12.60 0.64
N LYS A 408 -32.93 12.20 1.91
CA LYS A 408 -31.93 12.77 2.82
C LYS A 408 -31.46 11.72 3.86
N VAL A 409 -30.18 11.81 4.21
CA VAL A 409 -29.46 11.20 5.36
C VAL A 409 -28.63 9.90 5.08
N PRO A 410 -27.28 9.94 5.24
CA PRO A 410 -26.37 8.83 4.98
C PRO A 410 -25.83 8.15 6.26
N THR A 411 -26.67 7.50 7.07
CA THR A 411 -26.20 6.65 8.19
C THR A 411 -27.09 5.41 8.34
N LEU A 412 -26.56 4.22 8.02
CA LEU A 412 -27.37 3.14 7.44
C LEU A 412 -27.49 1.83 8.26
N TRP A 413 -27.00 1.74 9.50
CA TRP A 413 -27.03 0.45 10.23
C TRP A 413 -27.43 0.49 11.72
N ARG A 414 -27.92 1.61 12.27
CA ARG A 414 -28.29 1.68 13.70
C ARG A 414 -29.62 1.03 14.10
N SER A 415 -30.30 0.30 13.22
CA SER A 415 -31.55 -0.37 13.59
C SER A 415 -31.76 -1.70 12.86
N LEU A 416 -31.20 -2.77 13.41
CA LEU A 416 -31.66 -4.16 13.17
C LEU A 416 -33.16 -4.33 13.49
N SER A 417 -33.73 -3.45 14.31
CA SER A 417 -35.16 -3.40 14.65
C SER A 417 -36.08 -2.90 13.53
N SER A 418 -35.54 -2.26 12.48
CA SER A 418 -36.31 -1.74 11.34
C SER A 418 -36.40 -2.69 10.14
N MET A 419 -35.73 -3.85 10.22
CA MET A 419 -35.71 -4.83 9.14
C MET A 419 -36.97 -5.71 9.15
N PRO A 420 -37.54 -6.07 7.99
CA PRO A 420 -38.63 -7.06 7.95
C PRO A 420 -38.16 -8.37 8.59
N LEU A 421 -38.97 -8.97 9.47
CA LEU A 421 -38.63 -10.17 10.26
C LEU A 421 -37.95 -11.27 9.43
N LYS A 422 -38.44 -11.52 8.22
CA LYS A 422 -37.93 -12.52 7.28
C LYS A 422 -36.47 -12.27 6.86
N PHE A 423 -36.04 -11.02 6.73
CA PHE A 423 -34.66 -10.66 6.40
C PHE A 423 -33.72 -10.81 7.60
N ARG A 424 -34.21 -10.55 8.80
CA ARG A 424 -33.43 -10.71 10.03
C ARG A 424 -33.16 -12.20 10.30
N ALA A 425 -34.19 -13.03 10.21
CA ALA A 425 -34.07 -14.48 10.36
C ALA A 425 -33.13 -15.10 9.31
N LEU A 426 -33.11 -14.59 8.08
CA LEU A 426 -32.15 -15.02 7.05
C LEU A 426 -30.70 -14.65 7.40
N MET A 427 -30.46 -13.45 7.92
CA MET A 427 -29.12 -13.01 8.33
C MET A 427 -28.62 -13.74 9.59
N GLU A 428 -29.51 -14.07 10.52
CA GLU A 428 -29.20 -14.87 11.70
C GLU A 428 -28.83 -16.31 11.30
N GLU A 429 -29.56 -16.89 10.34
CA GLU A 429 -29.28 -18.24 9.83
C GLU A 429 -27.96 -18.31 9.04
N THR A 430 -27.68 -17.32 8.17
CA THR A 430 -26.38 -17.26 7.46
C THR A 430 -25.23 -17.05 8.43
N HIS A 431 -25.42 -16.27 9.49
CA HIS A 431 -24.43 -16.08 10.54
C HIS A 431 -24.20 -17.37 11.35
N SER A 432 -25.26 -18.11 11.66
CA SER A 432 -25.18 -19.37 12.39
C SER A 432 -24.44 -20.46 11.60
N LYS A 433 -24.60 -20.49 10.27
CA LYS A 433 -24.03 -21.55 9.41
C LYS A 433 -22.69 -21.18 8.79
N HIS A 434 -22.43 -19.90 8.53
CA HIS A 434 -21.26 -19.45 7.76
C HIS A 434 -20.58 -18.23 8.41
N TRP A 435 -19.78 -18.48 9.45
CA TRP A 435 -19.07 -17.43 10.19
C TRP A 435 -18.20 -16.53 9.30
N LEU A 436 -17.50 -17.10 8.30
CA LEU A 436 -16.63 -16.39 7.33
C LEU A 436 -17.40 -15.44 6.41
N THR A 437 -18.56 -15.89 5.91
CA THR A 437 -19.38 -15.11 4.96
C THR A 437 -19.97 -13.87 5.63
N CYS A 438 -20.24 -13.94 6.94
CA CYS A 438 -20.71 -12.81 7.73
C CYS A 438 -19.59 -11.86 8.19
N THR A 439 -18.40 -12.38 8.52
CA THR A 439 -17.26 -11.54 8.96
C THR A 439 -16.63 -10.72 7.82
N ILE A 440 -16.48 -11.28 6.61
CA ILE A 440 -15.96 -10.56 5.43
C ILE A 440 -16.88 -9.40 5.01
N HIS A 441 -18.18 -9.51 5.28
CA HIS A 441 -19.13 -8.42 5.06
C HIS A 441 -19.28 -7.45 6.23
N HIS A 442 -18.93 -7.87 7.46
CA HIS A 442 -18.81 -6.96 8.61
C HIS A 442 -17.60 -6.03 8.51
N SER A 443 -16.50 -6.44 7.86
CA SER A 443 -15.32 -5.56 7.70
C SER A 443 -15.58 -4.33 6.84
N HIS A 444 -16.53 -4.37 5.90
CA HIS A 444 -16.85 -3.22 5.06
C HIS A 444 -17.59 -2.07 5.78
N TYR A 445 -18.03 -2.25 7.04
CA TYR A 445 -18.59 -1.20 7.90
C TYR A 445 -18.38 -1.59 9.37
N ALA A 446 -17.28 -1.13 9.98
CA ALA A 446 -16.90 -1.48 11.34
C ALA A 446 -17.94 -1.15 12.44
N LEU A 447 -17.86 -1.96 13.51
CA LEU A 447 -18.23 -1.72 14.92
C LEU A 447 -19.63 -2.11 15.45
N TYR A 448 -19.55 -2.79 16.61
CA TYR A 448 -20.57 -3.17 17.61
C TYR A 448 -21.36 -4.47 17.40
N ALA A 449 -20.84 -5.58 17.95
CA ALA A 449 -21.50 -6.35 19.02
C ALA A 449 -20.81 -7.72 19.26
N VAL A 450 -19.66 -7.76 19.92
CA VAL A 450 -19.26 -8.92 20.75
C VAL A 450 -18.41 -8.40 21.92
N HIS A 451 -19.07 -7.69 22.84
CA HIS A 451 -18.77 -7.83 24.26
C HIS A 451 -20.02 -8.50 24.83
N GLN A 452 -19.83 -9.63 25.52
CA GLN A 452 -20.79 -10.64 25.96
C GLN A 452 -20.89 -11.87 25.04
N ILE A 453 -19.89 -12.75 25.13
CA ILE A 453 -19.96 -13.96 25.97
C ILE A 453 -18.66 -14.01 26.78
#